data_AF-A0A0F8YTR2-F1
#
_entry.id   AF-A0A0F8YTR2-F1
#
_cell.length_a   1.000
_cell.length_b   1.000
_cell.length_c   1.000
_cell.angle_alpha   90.00
_cell.angle_beta   90.00
_cell.angle_gamma   90.00
#
_symmetry.space_group_name_H-M   'P 1'
#
loop_
_entity.id
_entity.type
_entity.pdbx_description
1 polymer ?
#
loop_
_entity_poly.entity_id
_entity_poly.type
_entity_poly.pdbx_seq_one_letter_code
_entity_poly.pdbx_strand_id
1 'polypeptide(L)' 'NKPQCQGQLMVAQRQWVDFMSHSRGLPPLIVRVERDEEYIAGLKIDVDEFVGELDELVAKIRSM' A
#
# COMPACT_ATOMS: atom_id res chain seq x y z
N ASN A 1 8.33 5.52 1.26
CA ASN A 1 7.52 4.54 2.02
C ASN A 1 6.07 4.96 2.28
N LYS A 2 5.65 6.20 1.99
CA LYS A 2 4.23 6.62 2.14
C LYS A 2 3.23 5.70 1.41
N PRO A 3 3.42 5.32 0.11
CA PRO A 3 2.47 4.46 -0.58
C PRO A 3 2.30 3.09 0.09
N GLN A 4 3.42 2.47 0.48
CA GLN A 4 3.43 1.17 1.16
C GLN A 4 2.70 1.22 2.51
N CYS A 5 3.01 2.21 3.35
CA CYS A 5 2.36 2.36 4.66
C CYS A 5 0.85 2.59 4.49
N GLN A 6 0.42 3.48 3.59
CA GLN A 6 -1.00 3.74 3.37
C GLN A 6 -1.72 2.52 2.78
N GLY A 7 -1.08 1.77 1.89
CA GLY A 7 -1.61 0.49 1.39
C GLY A 7 -1.80 -0.55 2.50
N GLN A 8 -0.85 -0.67 3.42
CA GLN A 8 -1.00 -1.53 4.61
C GLN A 8 -2.16 -1.08 5.50
N LEU A 9 -2.29 0.22 5.76
CA LEU A 9 -3.38 0.78 6.56
C LEU A 9 -4.75 0.60 5.91
N MET A 10 -4.81 0.71 4.58
CA MET A 10 -6.01 0.43 3.78
C MET A 10 -6.48 -1.02 4.01
N VAL A 11 -5.59 -2.00 3.82
CA VAL A 11 -5.93 -3.44 3.91
C VAL A 11 -6.24 -3.85 5.36
N ALA A 12 -5.41 -3.43 6.32
CA ALA A 12 -5.54 -3.85 7.72
C ALA A 12 -6.61 -3.06 8.50
N GLN A 13 -7.22 -2.04 7.88
CA GLN A 13 -8.20 -1.14 8.51
C GLN A 13 -7.71 -0.55 9.84
N ARG A 14 -6.44 -0.15 9.90
CA ARG A 14 -5.82 0.49 11.07
C ARG A 14 -5.71 2.00 10.87
N GLN A 15 -5.62 2.72 11.99
CA GLN A 15 -5.51 4.17 12.01
C GLN A 15 -4.08 4.68 11.86
N TRP A 16 -3.07 3.86 12.21
CA TRP A 16 -1.67 4.23 12.09
C TRP A 16 -0.76 3.00 12.02
N VAL A 17 0.46 3.21 11.52
CA VAL A 17 1.56 2.25 11.52
C VAL A 17 2.85 2.97 11.90
N ASP A 18 3.68 2.34 12.73
CA ASP A 18 5.02 2.86 13.03
C ASP A 18 6.01 2.34 11.97
N PHE A 19 6.48 3.25 11.12
CA PHE A 19 7.58 2.97 10.19
C PHE A 19 8.90 2.98 10.97
N MET A 20 9.59 1.84 11.01
CA MET A 20 10.86 1.69 11.72
C MET A 20 12.02 1.41 10.75
N SER A 21 13.10 2.17 10.88
CA SER A 21 14.36 1.94 10.19
C SER A 21 15.46 1.69 11.21
N HIS A 22 16.24 0.63 10.98
CA HIS A 22 17.29 0.17 11.88
C HIS A 22 18.65 0.16 11.20
N SER A 23 19.68 0.63 11.90
CA SER A 23 21.08 0.48 11.53
C SER A 23 21.92 0.20 12.79
N ARG A 24 22.91 -0.68 12.66
CA ARG A 24 23.77 -1.08 13.78
C ARG A 24 24.60 0.12 14.28
N GLY A 25 24.63 0.33 15.59
CA GLY A 25 25.40 1.41 16.22
C GLY A 25 24.68 2.76 16.26
N LEU A 26 23.45 2.83 15.74
CA LEU A 26 22.58 4.00 15.85
C LEU A 26 21.26 3.62 16.55
N PRO A 27 20.60 4.56 17.25
CA PRO A 27 19.23 4.37 17.71
C PRO A 27 18.29 4.11 16.52
N PRO A 28 17.21 3.33 16.72
CA PRO A 28 16.22 3.12 15.67
C PRO A 28 15.48 4.43 15.36
N LEU A 29 15.26 4.70 14.07
CA LEU A 29 14.34 5.73 13.64
C LEU A 29 12.94 5.13 13.64
N ILE A 30 12.02 5.71 14.41
CA ILE A 30 10.61 5.32 14.44
C ILE A 30 9.78 6.55 14.09
N VAL A 31 8.96 6.44 13.03
CA VAL A 31 8.06 7.49 12.57
C VAL A 31 6.65 6.94 12.53
N ARG A 32 5.74 7.55 13.30
CA ARG A 32 4.32 7.23 13.21
C ARG A 32 3.74 7.80 11.92
N VAL A 33 3.14 6.92 11.13
CA VAL A 33 2.39 7.28 9.93
C VAL A 33 0.91 7.09 10.24
N GLU A 34 0.19 8.20 10.32
CA GLU A 34 -1.27 8.21 10.45
C GLU A 34 -1.93 7.86 9.11
N ARG A 35 -3.14 7.32 9.19
CA ARG A 35 -3.99 7.03 8.04
C ARG A 35 -4.36 8.32 7.31
N ASP A 36 -4.16 8.30 5.99
CA ASP A 36 -4.46 9.42 5.10
C ASP A 36 -5.57 8.96 4.13
N GLU A 37 -6.82 9.28 4.46
CA GLU A 37 -7.99 8.80 3.71
C GLU A 37 -8.02 9.30 2.27
N GLU A 38 -7.58 10.55 2.03
CA GLU A 38 -7.51 11.12 0.68
C GLU A 38 -6.48 10.36 -0.16
N TYR A 39 -5.31 10.09 0.41
CA TYR A 39 -4.29 9.30 -0.26
C TYR A 39 -4.74 7.86 -0.52
N ILE A 40 -5.40 7.23 0.45
CA ILE A 40 -5.93 5.87 0.31
C ILE A 40 -7.02 5.80 -0.76
N ALA A 41 -7.87 6.82 -0.88
CA ALA A 41 -8.89 6.88 -1.92
C ALA A 41 -8.26 6.88 -3.33
N GLY A 42 -7.22 7.69 -3.55
CA GLY A 42 -6.45 7.67 -4.80
C GLY A 42 -5.77 6.33 -5.05
N LEU A 43 -5.07 5.80 -4.04
CA LEU A 43 -4.41 4.50 -4.14
C LEU A 43 -5.38 3.37 -4.50
N LYS A 44 -6.61 3.41 -3.96
CA LYS A 44 -7.63 2.41 -4.25
C LYS A 44 -8.09 2.46 -5.70
N ILE A 45 -8.28 3.64 -6.28
CA ILE A 45 -8.65 3.81 -7.69
C ILE A 45 -7.58 3.18 -8.58
N ASP A 46 -6.31 3.55 -8.37
CA ASP A 46 -5.19 3.08 -9.18
C ASP A 46 -5.01 1.55 -9.09
N VAL A 47 -5.19 0.98 -7.88
CA VAL A 47 -5.10 -0.48 -7.67
C VAL A 47 -6.28 -1.21 -8.33
N ASP A 48 -7.50 -0.69 -8.20
CA ASP A 48 -8.68 -1.32 -8.81
C ASP A 48 -8.58 -1.31 -10.35
N GLU A 49 -8.08 -0.21 -10.95
CA GLU A 49 -7.81 -0.12 -12.39
C GLU A 49 -6.80 -1.18 -12.84
N PHE A 50 -5.65 -1.26 -12.16
CA PHE A 50 -4.62 -2.26 -12.45
C PHE A 50 -5.13 -3.70 -12.35
N VAL A 51 -5.92 -4.00 -11.32
CA VAL A 51 -6.52 -5.33 -11.14
C VAL A 51 -7.47 -5.66 -12.29
N GLY A 52 -8.24 -4.69 -12.78
CA GLY A 52 -9.09 -4.86 -13.95
C GLY A 52 -8.29 -5.22 -15.21
N GLU A 53 -7.24 -4.46 -15.52
CA GLU A 53 -6.37 -4.73 -16.66
C GLU A 53 -5.71 -6.12 -16.57
N LEU A 54 -5.26 -6.49 -15.37
CA LEU A 54 -4.66 -7.80 -15.11
C LEU A 54 -5.65 -8.94 -15.35
N ASP A 55 -6.88 -8.79 -14.85
CA ASP A 55 -7.93 -9.80 -15.02
C ASP A 55 -8.30 -9.99 -16.50
N GLU A 56 -8.40 -8.91 -17.27
CA GLU A 56 -8.63 -8.97 -18.72
C GLU A 56 -7.51 -9.71 -19.45
N LEU A 57 -6.25 -9.40 -19.12
CA LEU A 57 -5.10 -10.07 -19.71
C LEU A 57 -5.08 -11.56 -19.37
N VAL A 58 -5.33 -11.91 -18.11
CA VAL A 58 -5.40 -13.31 -17.65
C VAL A 58 -6.52 -14.06 -18.37
N ALA A 59 -7.70 -13.46 -18.51
CA ALA A 59 -8.83 -14.06 -19.22
C ALA A 59 -8.48 -14.34 -20.69
N LYS A 60 -7.84 -13.38 -21.37
CA LYS A 60 -7.38 -13.55 -22.76
C LYS A 60 -6.42 -14.73 -22.90
N ILE A 61 -5.41 -14.81 -22.03
CA ILE A 61 -4.43 -15.91 -22.05
C ILE A 61 -5.10 -17.27 -21.78
N ARG A 62 -6.06 -17.35 -20.86
CA ARG A 62 -6.78 -18.60 -20.56
C ARG A 62 -7.72 -19.06 -21.67
N SER A 63 -8.16 -18.15 -22.53
CA SER A 63 -9.01 -18.46 -23.69
C SER A 63 -8.25 -18.85 -24.96
N MET A 64 -6.92 -18.78 -24.95
CA MET A 64 -6.03 -19.25 -26.01
C MET A 64 -5.75 -20.74 -25.86
#